data_AF-A0A6P0N9H5-F1
#
_entry.id   AF-A0A6P0N9H5-F1
#
_cell.length_a   1.000
_cell.length_b   1.000
_cell.length_c   1.000
_cell.angle_alpha   90.00
_cell.angle_beta   90.00
_cell.angle_gamma   90.00
#
_symmetry.space_group_name_H-M   'P 1'
#
loop_
_entity.id
_entity.type
_entity.pdbx_description
1 polymer ?
#
loop_
_entity_poly.entity_id
_entity_poly.type
_entity_poly.pdbx_seq_one_letter_code
_entity_poly.pdbx_strand_id
1 'polypeptide(L)'
;MSVSVQLSNVLPTSFYDQNPNFDILTIDFHNPSELSQLKTQLKNAGIAQTDREETVNKLKAYQRLLRIEPDVNTAEILLDDGLDSAQKITALSQTQFIKEYGSKLGTDGDAKAKQIYVAAAHVKSQTMHLYANVASLAGSRHFRSMNVNHVSKSIPTYFESLSSYQQIFGSLDYCQCEECKSIFGAAAYLVDLLRIIDKAITVPNKDNIPEGLKLFDRRPDLAQIPLTCAKTNDLVPYLQIVNEILEQTVANTLENDSKLLNNNVWLTLANTYYPFNLPFNLPLQQIRTYLGKQQISLSEIYETLDPSGTFSLETSREYLHLSLEQLNNLKPTTDKNQLSAEVSKNYGLDLTESDLKGLNKLETFMTQTGLSRQEVENLFSQNLSAQE
;
A
#
# COMPACT_ATOMS: atom_id res chain seq x y z
N MET A 1 -12.87 -50.64 -7.75
CA MET A 1 -13.67 -50.35 -6.55
C MET A 1 -13.61 -48.85 -6.34
N SER A 2 -14.67 -48.12 -6.69
CA SER A 2 -14.74 -46.67 -6.39
C SER A 2 -14.94 -46.55 -4.89
N VAL A 3 -13.96 -46.03 -4.17
CA VAL A 3 -14.12 -45.67 -2.76
C VAL A 3 -14.92 -44.38 -2.75
N SER A 4 -16.17 -44.43 -2.25
CA SER A 4 -17.00 -43.22 -2.15
C SER A 4 -16.31 -42.23 -1.21
N VAL A 5 -15.89 -41.09 -1.75
CA VAL A 5 -15.20 -40.04 -0.99
C VAL A 5 -16.22 -39.30 -0.12
N GLN A 6 -16.11 -39.43 1.21
CA GLN A 6 -16.96 -38.72 2.15
C GLN A 6 -16.33 -37.38 2.57
N LEU A 7 -17.10 -36.31 2.50
CA LEU A 7 -16.74 -34.92 2.84
C LEU A 7 -17.39 -34.54 4.17
N SER A 8 -16.95 -35.17 5.25
CA SER A 8 -17.56 -35.05 6.58
C SER A 8 -17.52 -33.62 7.17
N ASN A 9 -16.67 -32.75 6.63
CA ASN A 9 -16.56 -31.34 6.99
C ASN A 9 -17.58 -30.43 6.27
N VAL A 10 -18.19 -30.89 5.18
CA VAL A 10 -19.21 -30.14 4.41
C VAL A 10 -20.59 -30.77 4.52
N LEU A 11 -20.67 -32.09 4.58
CA LEU A 11 -21.92 -32.84 4.61
C LEU A 11 -22.03 -33.64 5.91
N PRO A 12 -23.17 -33.55 6.61
CA PRO A 12 -23.37 -34.31 7.84
C PRO A 12 -23.46 -35.81 7.54
N THR A 13 -23.12 -36.66 8.50
CA THR A 13 -23.22 -38.12 8.35
C THR A 13 -24.63 -38.57 7.92
N SER A 14 -25.67 -37.88 8.42
CA SER A 14 -27.08 -38.11 8.04
C SER A 14 -27.33 -37.98 6.53
N PHE A 15 -26.54 -37.17 5.82
CA PHE A 15 -26.64 -37.04 4.36
C PHE A 15 -26.19 -38.34 3.68
N TYR A 16 -25.07 -38.91 4.11
CA TYR A 16 -24.53 -40.15 3.55
C TYR A 16 -25.38 -41.36 3.91
N ASP A 17 -25.94 -41.39 5.12
CA ASP A 17 -26.89 -42.45 5.54
C ASP A 17 -28.12 -42.50 4.64
N GLN A 18 -28.63 -41.33 4.21
CA GLN A 18 -29.77 -41.21 3.31
C GLN A 18 -29.40 -41.39 1.83
N ASN A 19 -28.12 -41.20 1.47
CA ASN A 19 -27.63 -41.20 0.09
C ASN A 19 -26.34 -42.04 -0.05
N PRO A 20 -26.39 -43.36 0.16
CA PRO A 20 -25.20 -44.21 0.23
C PRO A 20 -24.41 -44.31 -1.09
N ASN A 21 -25.06 -44.01 -2.22
CA ASN A 21 -24.45 -44.02 -3.55
C ASN A 21 -23.98 -42.64 -4.01
N PHE A 22 -23.94 -41.65 -3.11
CA PHE A 22 -23.50 -40.31 -3.46
C PHE A 22 -21.99 -40.31 -3.77
N ASP A 23 -21.64 -39.92 -5.00
CA ASP A 23 -20.27 -39.66 -5.41
C ASP A 23 -20.17 -38.23 -5.95
N ILE A 24 -19.37 -37.42 -5.26
CA ILE A 24 -19.17 -36.02 -5.62
C ILE A 24 -18.52 -35.87 -7.01
N LEU A 25 -17.75 -36.84 -7.48
CA LEU A 25 -17.03 -36.75 -8.75
C LEU A 25 -17.96 -36.91 -9.97
N THR A 26 -19.10 -37.59 -9.79
CA THR A 26 -20.03 -37.93 -10.87
C THR A 26 -21.16 -36.92 -11.07
N ILE A 27 -21.41 -36.04 -10.09
CA ILE A 27 -22.52 -35.08 -10.14
C ILE A 27 -22.25 -33.96 -11.15
N ASP A 28 -23.23 -33.68 -12.01
CA ASP A 28 -23.20 -32.50 -12.87
C ASP A 28 -23.93 -31.32 -12.21
N PHE A 29 -23.16 -30.42 -11.62
CA PHE A 29 -23.67 -29.20 -11.00
C PHE A 29 -24.27 -28.18 -11.99
N HIS A 30 -24.07 -28.37 -13.29
CA HIS A 30 -24.65 -27.52 -14.34
C HIS A 30 -25.97 -28.09 -14.88
N ASN A 31 -26.32 -29.34 -14.55
CA ASN A 31 -27.61 -29.93 -14.87
C ASN A 31 -28.68 -29.46 -13.85
N PRO A 32 -29.72 -28.72 -14.28
CA PRO A 32 -30.75 -28.20 -13.36
C PRO A 32 -31.50 -29.29 -12.58
N SER A 33 -31.68 -30.46 -13.18
CA SER A 33 -32.40 -31.58 -12.56
C SER A 33 -31.57 -32.21 -11.44
N GLU A 34 -30.29 -32.49 -11.69
CA GLU A 34 -29.38 -33.03 -10.67
C GLU A 34 -29.15 -32.02 -9.55
N LEU A 35 -29.00 -30.74 -9.88
CA LEU A 35 -28.85 -29.68 -8.88
C LEU A 35 -30.10 -29.55 -7.99
N SER A 36 -31.30 -29.67 -8.57
CA SER A 36 -32.56 -29.65 -7.82
C SER A 36 -32.72 -30.88 -6.92
N GLN A 37 -32.30 -32.05 -7.42
CA GLN A 37 -32.25 -33.28 -6.63
C GLN A 37 -31.27 -33.15 -5.46
N LEU A 38 -30.06 -32.65 -5.70
CA LEU A 38 -29.07 -32.40 -4.66
C LEU A 38 -29.61 -31.44 -3.59
N LYS A 39 -30.22 -30.31 -4.00
CA LYS A 39 -30.84 -29.36 -3.05
C LYS A 39 -31.94 -30.01 -2.20
N THR A 40 -32.66 -30.98 -2.76
CA THR A 40 -33.65 -31.78 -2.03
C THR A 40 -32.99 -32.72 -1.04
N GLN A 41 -31.90 -33.40 -1.42
CA GLN A 41 -31.12 -34.26 -0.52
C GLN A 41 -30.50 -33.47 0.64
N LEU A 42 -29.94 -32.28 0.36
CA LEU A 42 -29.40 -31.39 1.40
C LEU A 42 -30.50 -30.94 2.39
N LYS A 43 -31.71 -30.67 1.89
CA LYS A 43 -32.87 -30.37 2.75
C LYS A 43 -33.22 -31.54 3.67
N ASN A 44 -33.25 -32.77 3.14
CA ASN A 44 -33.59 -33.96 3.90
C ASN A 44 -32.53 -34.32 4.96
N ALA A 45 -31.28 -33.94 4.72
CA ALA A 45 -30.18 -34.08 5.67
C ALA A 45 -30.16 -32.99 6.77
N GLY A 46 -31.09 -32.02 6.75
CA GLY A 46 -31.24 -30.99 7.78
C GLY A 46 -30.53 -29.67 7.50
N ILE A 47 -30.00 -29.45 6.29
CA ILE A 47 -29.30 -28.20 5.94
C ILE A 47 -30.31 -27.08 5.67
N ALA A 48 -30.16 -25.96 6.38
CA ALA A 48 -31.02 -24.79 6.29
C ALA A 48 -31.01 -24.18 4.89
N GLN A 49 -32.12 -23.56 4.48
CA GLN A 49 -32.24 -23.02 3.12
C GLN A 49 -31.20 -21.92 2.81
N THR A 50 -30.83 -21.12 3.81
CA THR A 50 -29.80 -20.08 3.72
C THR A 50 -28.44 -20.64 3.36
N ASP A 51 -28.12 -21.85 3.83
CA ASP A 51 -26.77 -22.42 3.77
C ASP A 51 -26.60 -23.36 2.57
N ARG A 52 -27.69 -23.74 1.91
CA ARG A 52 -27.67 -24.67 0.77
C ARG A 52 -26.86 -24.15 -0.40
N GLU A 53 -26.97 -22.87 -0.75
CA GLU A 53 -26.20 -22.31 -1.87
C GLU A 53 -24.71 -22.27 -1.55
N GLU A 54 -24.34 -21.89 -0.32
CA GLU A 54 -22.95 -21.92 0.14
C GLU A 54 -22.40 -23.35 0.14
N THR A 55 -23.18 -24.32 0.63
CA THR A 55 -22.83 -25.74 0.63
C THR A 55 -22.61 -26.25 -0.79
N VAL A 56 -23.49 -25.92 -1.73
CA VAL A 56 -23.32 -26.28 -3.15
C VAL A 56 -22.03 -25.68 -3.71
N ASN A 57 -21.71 -24.43 -3.38
CA ASN A 57 -20.47 -23.80 -3.83
C ASN A 57 -19.22 -24.49 -3.24
N LYS A 58 -19.25 -24.89 -1.97
CA LYS A 58 -18.19 -25.70 -1.35
C LYS A 58 -18.05 -27.06 -2.04
N LEU A 59 -19.15 -27.75 -2.30
CA LEU A 59 -19.14 -29.04 -2.99
C LEU A 59 -18.55 -28.94 -4.41
N LYS A 60 -18.90 -27.88 -5.16
CA LYS A 60 -18.27 -27.58 -6.45
C LYS A 60 -16.75 -27.39 -6.33
N ALA A 61 -16.30 -26.73 -5.26
CA ALA A 61 -14.88 -26.52 -4.99
C ALA A 61 -14.15 -27.82 -4.69
N TYR A 62 -14.71 -28.66 -3.80
CA TYR A 62 -14.21 -30.00 -3.53
C TYR A 62 -14.16 -30.86 -4.80
N GLN A 63 -15.22 -30.86 -5.62
CA GLN A 63 -15.23 -31.63 -6.87
C GLN A 63 -14.07 -31.24 -7.78
N ARG A 64 -13.76 -29.94 -7.90
CA ARG A 64 -12.64 -29.46 -8.74
C ARG A 64 -11.29 -29.96 -8.23
N LEU A 65 -11.07 -29.94 -6.91
CA LEU A 65 -9.81 -30.37 -6.31
C LEU A 65 -9.64 -31.88 -6.31
N LEU A 66 -10.70 -32.63 -6.01
CA LEU A 66 -10.68 -34.09 -6.03
C LEU A 66 -10.46 -34.67 -7.44
N ARG A 67 -10.79 -33.90 -8.49
CA ARG A 67 -10.43 -34.23 -9.89
C ARG A 67 -8.95 -34.00 -10.21
N ILE A 68 -8.25 -33.17 -9.43
CA ILE A 68 -6.80 -32.94 -9.56
C ILE A 68 -6.05 -34.01 -8.77
N GLU A 69 -6.43 -34.20 -7.50
CA GLU A 69 -5.85 -35.17 -6.58
C GLU A 69 -6.97 -35.77 -5.72
N PRO A 70 -7.22 -37.10 -5.78
CA PRO A 70 -8.34 -37.75 -5.11
C PRO A 70 -8.06 -37.98 -3.61
N ASP A 71 -7.73 -36.91 -2.88
CA ASP A 71 -7.47 -36.92 -1.43
C ASP A 71 -8.19 -35.75 -0.74
N VAL A 72 -9.09 -36.07 0.19
CA VAL A 72 -9.94 -35.10 0.89
C VAL A 72 -9.11 -34.17 1.77
N ASN A 73 -8.12 -34.71 2.47
CA ASN A 73 -7.29 -33.92 3.38
C ASN A 73 -6.49 -32.87 2.59
N THR A 74 -5.95 -33.26 1.43
CA THR A 74 -5.28 -32.32 0.51
C THR A 74 -6.26 -31.26 0.00
N ALA A 75 -7.48 -31.66 -0.40
CA ALA A 75 -8.48 -30.71 -0.87
C ALA A 75 -8.89 -29.71 0.22
N GLU A 76 -9.03 -30.14 1.47
CA GLU A 76 -9.34 -29.29 2.62
C GLU A 76 -8.22 -28.27 2.89
N ILE A 77 -6.96 -28.73 2.96
CA ILE A 77 -5.79 -27.85 3.13
C ILE A 77 -5.73 -26.76 2.05
N LEU A 78 -6.02 -27.12 0.80
CA LEU A 78 -6.01 -26.15 -0.31
C LEU A 78 -7.20 -25.19 -0.24
N LEU A 79 -8.37 -25.65 0.18
CA LEU A 79 -9.57 -24.81 0.31
C LEU A 79 -9.47 -23.81 1.45
N ASP A 80 -8.87 -24.20 2.57
CA ASP A 80 -8.66 -23.32 3.73
C ASP A 80 -7.79 -22.10 3.35
N ASP A 81 -6.84 -22.29 2.43
CA ASP A 81 -6.01 -21.23 1.86
C ASP A 81 -6.64 -20.56 0.61
N GLY A 82 -7.89 -20.90 0.26
CA GLY A 82 -8.64 -20.31 -0.86
C GLY A 82 -8.27 -20.84 -2.26
N LEU A 83 -7.44 -21.88 -2.36
CA LEU A 83 -7.06 -22.55 -3.60
C LEU A 83 -8.10 -23.61 -3.99
N ASP A 84 -9.18 -23.17 -4.64
CA ASP A 84 -10.34 -24.01 -4.99
C ASP A 84 -10.36 -24.57 -6.42
N SER A 85 -9.29 -24.36 -7.20
CA SER A 85 -9.25 -24.69 -8.62
C SER A 85 -7.84 -24.79 -9.19
N ALA A 86 -7.69 -25.54 -10.28
CA ALA A 86 -6.45 -25.65 -11.04
C ALA A 86 -5.87 -24.28 -11.46
N GLN A 87 -6.75 -23.31 -11.78
CA GLN A 87 -6.34 -21.96 -12.16
C GLN A 87 -5.70 -21.22 -10.98
N LYS A 88 -6.26 -21.33 -9.78
CA LYS A 88 -5.69 -20.68 -8.57
C LYS A 88 -4.39 -21.35 -8.14
N ILE A 89 -4.30 -22.68 -8.18
CA ILE A 89 -3.05 -23.41 -7.88
C ILE A 89 -1.93 -22.97 -8.82
N THR A 90 -2.21 -22.89 -10.13
CA THR A 90 -1.21 -22.51 -11.16
C THR A 90 -1.02 -21.00 -11.29
N ALA A 91 -1.72 -20.18 -10.50
CA ALA A 91 -1.41 -18.76 -10.37
C ALA A 91 -0.15 -18.54 -9.51
N LEU A 92 0.19 -19.51 -8.66
CA LEU A 92 1.48 -19.61 -7.98
C LEU A 92 2.50 -20.26 -8.93
N SER A 93 3.79 -19.93 -8.74
CA SER A 93 4.86 -20.68 -9.40
C SER A 93 4.99 -22.08 -8.78
N GLN A 94 5.45 -23.06 -9.55
CA GLN A 94 5.65 -24.41 -9.03
C GLN A 94 6.56 -24.43 -7.79
N THR A 95 7.66 -23.67 -7.83
CA THR A 95 8.61 -23.57 -6.72
C THR A 95 7.94 -22.99 -5.48
N GLN A 96 7.13 -21.94 -5.63
CA GLN A 96 6.40 -21.33 -4.53
C GLN A 96 5.36 -22.30 -3.95
N PHE A 97 4.59 -22.98 -4.80
CA PHE A 97 3.58 -23.94 -4.36
C PHE A 97 4.21 -25.10 -3.56
N ILE A 98 5.33 -25.66 -4.04
CA ILE A 98 6.07 -26.70 -3.31
C ILE A 98 6.57 -26.17 -1.97
N LYS A 99 7.16 -24.96 -1.94
CA LYS A 99 7.68 -24.36 -0.72
C LYS A 99 6.58 -24.11 0.33
N GLU A 100 5.40 -23.65 -0.09
CA GLU A 100 4.30 -23.28 0.80
C GLU A 100 3.46 -24.47 1.28
N TYR A 101 3.24 -25.47 0.40
CA TYR A 101 2.34 -26.59 0.67
C TYR A 101 3.05 -27.92 0.90
N GLY A 102 4.33 -28.04 0.54
CA GLY A 102 5.09 -29.27 0.70
C GLY A 102 5.09 -29.77 2.14
N SER A 103 5.38 -28.92 3.12
CA SER A 103 5.33 -29.29 4.54
C SER A 103 3.91 -29.56 5.06
N LYS A 104 2.88 -28.94 4.47
CA LYS A 104 1.47 -29.15 4.85
C LYS A 104 0.93 -30.50 4.38
N LEU A 105 1.53 -31.10 3.34
CA LEU A 105 1.06 -32.33 2.70
C LEU A 105 1.69 -33.61 3.26
N GLY A 106 2.42 -33.54 4.38
CA GLY A 106 2.99 -34.68 5.09
C GLY A 106 4.46 -34.96 4.76
N THR A 107 4.94 -36.17 5.09
CA THR A 107 6.37 -36.54 5.05
C THR A 107 7.01 -36.51 3.66
N ASP A 108 6.24 -36.83 2.60
CA ASP A 108 6.66 -36.73 1.20
C ASP A 108 5.97 -35.56 0.47
N GLY A 109 5.56 -34.54 1.24
CA GLY A 109 4.65 -33.53 0.75
C GLY A 109 5.23 -32.64 -0.35
N ASP A 110 6.55 -32.45 -0.45
CA ASP A 110 7.18 -31.74 -1.58
C ASP A 110 6.96 -32.48 -2.91
N ALA A 111 7.11 -33.81 -2.90
CA ALA A 111 6.89 -34.63 -4.08
C ALA A 111 5.40 -34.65 -4.46
N LYS A 112 4.51 -34.75 -3.46
CA LYS A 112 3.06 -34.69 -3.64
C LYS A 112 2.61 -33.32 -4.17
N ALA A 113 3.12 -32.22 -3.62
CA ALA A 113 2.88 -30.85 -4.09
C ALA A 113 3.29 -30.68 -5.56
N LYS A 114 4.45 -31.24 -5.94
CA LYS A 114 4.91 -31.22 -7.32
C LYS A 114 3.95 -31.95 -8.25
N GLN A 115 3.45 -33.12 -7.85
CA GLN A 115 2.48 -33.90 -8.63
C GLN A 115 1.14 -33.16 -8.78
N ILE A 116 0.60 -32.64 -7.68
CA ILE A 116 -0.62 -31.81 -7.68
C ILE A 116 -0.47 -30.63 -8.63
N TYR A 117 0.66 -29.92 -8.59
CA TYR A 117 0.90 -28.78 -9.46
C TYR A 117 0.91 -29.17 -10.94
N VAL A 118 1.56 -30.28 -11.30
CA VAL A 118 1.58 -30.79 -12.67
C VAL A 118 0.17 -31.21 -13.12
N ALA A 119 -0.60 -31.88 -12.26
CA ALA A 119 -1.98 -32.25 -12.54
C ALA A 119 -2.86 -31.00 -12.73
N ALA A 120 -2.73 -29.99 -11.87
CA ALA A 120 -3.43 -28.72 -12.00
C ALA A 120 -3.05 -27.98 -13.31
N ALA A 121 -1.77 -27.95 -13.67
CA ALA A 121 -1.30 -27.39 -14.93
C ALA A 121 -1.90 -28.11 -16.14
N HIS A 122 -1.99 -29.43 -16.09
CA HIS A 122 -2.64 -30.23 -17.12
C HIS A 122 -4.14 -29.92 -17.24
N VAL A 123 -4.88 -29.88 -16.13
CA VAL A 123 -6.32 -29.52 -16.12
C VAL A 123 -6.55 -28.11 -16.68
N LYS A 124 -5.69 -27.14 -16.31
CA LYS A 124 -5.73 -25.78 -16.86
C LYS A 124 -5.52 -25.79 -18.37
N SER A 125 -4.50 -26.49 -18.87
CA SER A 125 -4.24 -26.61 -20.31
C SER A 125 -5.41 -27.25 -21.05
N GLN A 126 -6.02 -28.31 -20.50
CA GLN A 126 -7.21 -28.93 -21.07
C GLN A 126 -8.40 -27.97 -21.13
N THR A 127 -8.61 -27.18 -20.08
CA THR A 127 -9.68 -26.18 -20.04
C THR A 127 -9.43 -25.07 -21.06
N MET A 128 -8.19 -24.62 -21.22
CA MET A 128 -7.82 -23.63 -22.25
C MET A 128 -7.99 -24.18 -23.67
N HIS A 129 -7.68 -25.46 -23.90
CA HIS A 129 -7.95 -26.11 -25.19
C HIS A 129 -9.45 -26.23 -25.47
N LEU A 130 -10.25 -26.60 -24.48
CA LEU A 130 -11.71 -26.61 -24.61
C LEU A 130 -12.24 -25.23 -24.95
N TYR A 131 -11.79 -24.19 -24.23
CA TYR A 131 -12.15 -22.81 -24.52
C TYR A 131 -11.77 -22.41 -25.95
N ALA A 132 -10.54 -22.70 -26.40
CA ALA A 132 -10.09 -22.38 -27.76
C ALA A 132 -10.93 -23.09 -28.84
N ASN A 133 -11.30 -24.34 -28.61
CA ASN A 133 -12.19 -25.09 -29.50
C ASN A 133 -13.59 -24.46 -29.53
N VAL A 134 -14.16 -24.14 -28.38
CA VAL A 134 -15.48 -23.49 -28.29
C VAL A 134 -15.46 -22.11 -28.94
N ALA A 135 -14.43 -21.30 -28.70
CA ALA A 135 -14.27 -19.99 -29.34
C ALA A 135 -14.16 -20.12 -30.87
N SER A 136 -13.46 -21.14 -31.37
CA SER A 136 -13.33 -21.40 -32.81
C SER A 136 -14.63 -21.89 -33.44
N LEU A 137 -15.39 -22.76 -32.77
CA LEU A 137 -16.61 -23.37 -33.29
C LEU A 137 -17.85 -22.48 -33.11
N ALA A 138 -18.04 -21.95 -31.90
CA ALA A 138 -19.21 -21.15 -31.53
C ALA A 138 -18.95 -19.64 -31.62
N GLY A 139 -17.71 -19.17 -31.43
CA GLY A 139 -17.38 -17.74 -31.49
C GLY A 139 -17.16 -17.22 -32.92
N SER A 140 -16.54 -18.02 -33.79
CA SER A 140 -16.22 -17.60 -35.17
C SER A 140 -17.48 -17.40 -36.01
N ARG A 141 -17.63 -16.21 -36.60
CA ARG A 141 -18.70 -15.92 -37.57
C ARG A 141 -18.58 -16.79 -38.82
N HIS A 142 -17.36 -17.00 -39.30
CA HIS A 142 -17.10 -17.76 -40.52
C HIS A 142 -17.46 -19.24 -40.37
N PHE A 143 -17.06 -19.85 -39.24
CA PHE A 143 -17.38 -21.25 -38.97
C PHE A 143 -18.90 -21.47 -38.82
N ARG A 144 -19.59 -20.58 -38.10
CA ARG A 144 -21.05 -20.62 -37.97
C ARG A 144 -21.80 -20.47 -39.30
N SER A 145 -21.22 -19.77 -40.26
CA SER A 145 -21.80 -19.59 -41.61
C SER A 145 -21.51 -20.74 -42.59
N MET A 146 -20.75 -21.76 -42.20
CA MET A 146 -20.47 -22.90 -43.09
C MET A 146 -21.70 -23.79 -43.26
N ASN A 147 -22.11 -24.02 -44.52
CA ASN A 147 -23.27 -24.85 -44.86
C ASN A 147 -23.13 -26.34 -44.47
N VAL A 148 -21.90 -26.83 -44.28
CA VAL A 148 -21.59 -28.23 -43.92
C VAL A 148 -21.09 -28.37 -42.47
N ASN A 149 -21.62 -27.56 -41.56
CA ASN A 149 -21.27 -27.67 -40.15
C ASN A 149 -22.00 -28.84 -39.47
N HIS A 150 -21.27 -29.90 -39.11
CA HIS A 150 -21.80 -31.08 -38.41
C HIS A 150 -21.80 -30.94 -36.87
N VAL A 151 -21.41 -29.78 -36.33
CA VAL A 151 -21.45 -29.56 -34.88
C VAL A 151 -22.90 -29.43 -34.42
N SER A 152 -23.26 -30.21 -33.39
CA SER A 152 -24.58 -30.13 -32.77
C SER A 152 -24.88 -28.71 -32.28
N LYS A 153 -26.10 -28.22 -32.57
CA LYS A 153 -26.59 -26.92 -32.07
C LYS A 153 -26.62 -26.84 -30.54
N SER A 154 -26.70 -27.97 -29.85
CA SER A 154 -26.68 -28.01 -28.38
C SER A 154 -25.40 -27.44 -27.77
N ILE A 155 -24.26 -27.54 -28.48
CA ILE A 155 -22.96 -27.07 -27.96
C ILE A 155 -22.93 -25.52 -27.91
N PRO A 156 -23.12 -24.78 -29.03
CA PRO A 156 -23.21 -23.33 -28.97
C PRO A 156 -24.28 -22.82 -28.01
N THR A 157 -25.47 -23.42 -27.99
CA THR A 157 -26.56 -23.01 -27.10
C THR A 157 -26.20 -23.13 -25.62
N TYR A 158 -25.47 -24.18 -25.23
CA TYR A 158 -24.98 -24.31 -23.87
C TYR A 158 -24.04 -23.16 -23.48
N PHE A 159 -23.05 -22.85 -24.31
CA PHE A 159 -22.08 -21.79 -24.01
C PHE A 159 -22.68 -20.38 -24.10
N GLU A 160 -23.65 -20.16 -24.99
CA GLU A 160 -24.41 -18.89 -25.08
C GLU A 160 -25.35 -18.69 -23.87
N SER A 161 -25.75 -19.76 -23.17
CA SER A 161 -26.54 -19.67 -21.94
C SER A 161 -25.73 -19.25 -20.70
N LEU A 162 -24.40 -19.34 -20.78
CA LEU A 162 -23.51 -18.87 -19.73
C LEU A 162 -23.47 -17.34 -19.72
N SER A 163 -23.14 -16.76 -18.57
CA SER A 163 -23.00 -15.31 -18.46
C SER A 163 -21.94 -14.79 -19.41
N SER A 164 -22.31 -13.84 -20.27
CA SER A 164 -21.38 -13.25 -21.22
C SER A 164 -20.37 -12.35 -20.50
N TYR A 165 -19.23 -12.10 -21.13
CA TYR A 165 -18.24 -11.17 -20.60
C TYR A 165 -18.85 -9.79 -20.35
N GLN A 166 -19.77 -9.35 -21.22
CA GLN A 166 -20.51 -8.09 -21.08
C GLN A 166 -21.43 -8.06 -19.85
N GLN A 167 -22.02 -9.20 -19.49
CA GLN A 167 -22.87 -9.28 -18.29
C GLN A 167 -22.03 -9.23 -17.02
N ILE A 168 -20.81 -9.79 -17.04
CA ILE A 168 -19.93 -9.83 -15.86
C ILE A 168 -19.18 -8.51 -15.69
N PHE A 169 -18.66 -7.95 -16.78
CA PHE A 169 -17.72 -6.82 -16.76
C PHE A 169 -18.28 -5.53 -17.36
N GLY A 170 -19.50 -5.55 -17.90
CA GLY A 170 -20.15 -4.37 -18.49
C GLY A 170 -19.84 -4.17 -19.98
N SER A 171 -19.98 -2.94 -20.46
CA SER A 171 -19.77 -2.63 -21.88
C SER A 171 -18.36 -2.98 -22.34
N LEU A 172 -18.24 -3.62 -23.51
CA LEU A 172 -16.97 -3.87 -24.18
C LEU A 172 -16.59 -2.77 -25.19
N ASP A 173 -17.46 -1.78 -25.39
CA ASP A 173 -17.25 -0.68 -26.34
C ASP A 173 -16.34 0.39 -25.72
N TYR A 174 -15.05 0.06 -25.59
CA TYR A 174 -14.00 0.94 -25.05
C TYR A 174 -13.34 1.82 -26.13
N CYS A 175 -13.99 2.05 -27.27
CA CYS A 175 -13.40 2.64 -28.48
C CYS A 175 -12.89 4.10 -28.34
N GLN A 176 -12.99 4.72 -27.15
CA GLN A 176 -12.44 6.06 -26.86
C GLN A 176 -11.82 6.15 -25.46
N CYS A 177 -11.15 5.10 -24.99
CA CYS A 177 -10.33 5.23 -23.79
C CYS A 177 -9.13 6.16 -24.05
N GLU A 178 -9.09 7.28 -23.34
CA GLU A 178 -7.89 8.11 -23.23
C GLU A 178 -6.71 7.24 -22.74
N GLU A 179 -5.49 7.58 -23.13
CA GLU A 179 -4.29 6.80 -22.79
C GLU A 179 -4.14 6.57 -21.27
N CYS A 180 -4.50 7.56 -20.45
CA CYS A 180 -4.53 7.47 -18.98
C CYS A 180 -5.47 6.37 -18.43
N LYS A 181 -6.45 5.91 -19.22
CA LYS A 181 -7.40 4.84 -18.87
C LYS A 181 -7.07 3.51 -19.57
N SER A 182 -6.01 3.48 -20.36
CA SER A 182 -5.54 2.29 -21.06
C SER A 182 -4.85 1.34 -20.09
N ILE A 183 -4.96 0.04 -20.36
CA ILE A 183 -4.17 -1.01 -19.69
C ILE A 183 -2.66 -0.88 -19.97
N PHE A 184 -2.28 -0.08 -20.97
CA PHE A 184 -0.89 0.25 -21.32
C PHE A 184 -0.48 1.65 -20.85
N GLY A 185 -1.36 2.38 -20.17
CA GLY A 185 -1.09 3.73 -19.70
C GLY A 185 -0.20 3.78 -18.45
N ALA A 186 0.29 4.97 -18.11
CA ALA A 186 1.17 5.18 -16.97
C ALA A 186 0.54 4.78 -15.62
N ALA A 187 -0.78 4.99 -15.44
CA ALA A 187 -1.49 4.54 -14.25
C ALA A 187 -1.50 3.01 -14.11
N ALA A 188 -1.71 2.27 -15.21
CA ALA A 188 -1.65 0.81 -15.22
C ALA A 188 -0.24 0.30 -14.92
N TYR A 189 0.78 0.97 -15.48
CA TYR A 189 2.18 0.68 -15.18
C TYR A 189 2.52 0.88 -13.69
N LEU A 190 2.07 1.98 -13.08
CA LEU A 190 2.27 2.23 -11.64
C LEU A 190 1.65 1.11 -10.80
N VAL A 191 0.41 0.71 -11.08
CA VAL A 191 -0.26 -0.37 -10.34
C VAL A 191 0.46 -1.70 -10.51
N ASP A 192 0.96 -2.00 -11.71
CA ASP A 192 1.73 -3.22 -11.94
C ASP A 192 3.08 -3.21 -11.20
N LEU A 193 3.76 -2.07 -11.16
CA LEU A 193 4.97 -1.90 -10.34
C LEU A 193 4.69 -2.12 -8.86
N LEU A 194 3.64 -1.51 -8.30
CA LEU A 194 3.25 -1.71 -6.90
C LEU A 194 2.94 -3.18 -6.61
N ARG A 195 2.23 -3.87 -7.53
CA ARG A 195 1.98 -5.31 -7.45
C ARG A 195 3.27 -6.13 -7.49
N ILE A 196 4.22 -5.77 -8.34
CA ILE A 196 5.53 -6.45 -8.42
C ILE A 196 6.32 -6.26 -7.13
N ILE A 197 6.38 -5.03 -6.61
CA ILE A 197 7.05 -4.74 -5.33
C ILE A 197 6.43 -5.58 -4.22
N ASP A 198 5.11 -5.64 -4.13
CA ASP A 198 4.43 -6.42 -3.11
C ASP A 198 4.73 -7.92 -3.24
N LYS A 199 4.52 -8.50 -4.43
CA LYS A 199 4.69 -9.94 -4.67
C LYS A 199 6.14 -10.42 -4.66
N ALA A 200 7.09 -9.61 -5.11
CA ALA A 200 8.48 -10.02 -5.28
C ALA A 200 9.39 -9.57 -4.14
N ILE A 201 9.05 -8.48 -3.44
CA ILE A 201 9.89 -7.88 -2.39
C ILE A 201 9.20 -7.94 -1.04
N THR A 202 8.02 -7.33 -0.90
CA THR A 202 7.38 -7.15 0.42
C THR A 202 6.91 -8.47 1.03
N VAL A 203 6.09 -9.25 0.32
CA VAL A 203 5.52 -10.50 0.82
C VAL A 203 6.61 -11.55 1.08
N PRO A 204 7.56 -11.81 0.17
CA PRO A 204 8.60 -12.82 0.40
C PRO A 204 9.57 -12.46 1.53
N ASN A 205 9.72 -11.17 1.86
CA ASN A 205 10.65 -10.68 2.88
C ASN A 205 9.93 -10.02 4.07
N LYS A 206 8.66 -10.37 4.32
CA LYS A 206 7.80 -9.72 5.33
C LYS A 206 8.48 -9.61 6.71
N ASP A 207 9.22 -10.64 7.10
CA ASP A 207 9.88 -10.74 8.41
C ASP A 207 11.34 -10.22 8.39
N ASN A 208 11.89 -9.93 7.21
CA ASN A 208 13.29 -9.52 7.02
C ASN A 208 13.44 -8.02 6.70
N ILE A 209 12.35 -7.32 6.36
CA ILE A 209 12.38 -5.88 6.11
C ILE A 209 12.31 -5.15 7.45
N PRO A 210 13.31 -4.32 7.82
CA PRO A 210 13.28 -3.55 9.05
C PRO A 210 12.03 -2.65 9.14
N GLU A 211 11.60 -2.39 10.37
CA GLU A 211 10.48 -1.49 10.64
C GLU A 211 10.74 -0.09 10.05
N GLY A 212 9.71 0.52 9.46
CA GLY A 212 9.81 1.83 8.81
C GLY A 212 10.48 1.81 7.44
N LEU A 213 11.00 0.68 6.96
CA LEU A 213 11.63 0.57 5.64
C LEU A 213 10.74 -0.04 4.55
N LYS A 214 9.52 -0.50 4.90
CA LYS A 214 8.55 -0.93 3.88
C LYS A 214 8.12 0.27 3.04
N LEU A 215 7.75 0.02 1.79
CA LEU A 215 7.40 1.08 0.84
C LEU A 215 6.30 2.01 1.40
N PHE A 216 5.21 1.43 1.91
CA PHE A 216 4.08 2.21 2.42
C PHE A 216 4.31 2.79 3.82
N ASP A 217 5.32 2.32 4.57
CA ASP A 217 5.74 3.00 5.81
C ASP A 217 6.47 4.31 5.46
N ARG A 218 7.30 4.27 4.40
CA ARG A 218 8.08 5.43 3.92
C ARG A 218 7.26 6.42 3.08
N ARG A 219 6.33 5.89 2.29
CA ARG A 219 5.54 6.61 1.28
C ARG A 219 4.08 6.15 1.31
N PRO A 220 3.34 6.40 2.41
CA PRO A 220 1.93 6.03 2.53
C PRO A 220 1.06 6.73 1.48
N ASP A 221 1.47 7.90 1.02
CA ASP A 221 0.81 8.70 -0.01
C ASP A 221 0.66 7.95 -1.35
N LEU A 222 1.60 7.05 -1.71
CA LEU A 222 1.53 6.28 -2.94
C LEU A 222 0.27 5.41 -3.03
N ALA A 223 -0.23 4.93 -1.89
CA ALA A 223 -1.46 4.13 -1.84
C ALA A 223 -2.74 4.98 -2.06
N GLN A 224 -2.63 6.29 -1.88
CA GLN A 224 -3.76 7.23 -1.91
C GLN A 224 -3.82 8.03 -3.22
N ILE A 225 -2.87 7.86 -4.14
CA ILE A 225 -2.84 8.57 -5.42
C ILE A 225 -4.10 8.22 -6.23
N PRO A 226 -4.97 9.19 -6.53
CA PRO A 226 -6.11 8.95 -7.42
C PRO A 226 -5.61 8.69 -8.84
N LEU A 227 -6.00 7.55 -9.42
CA LEU A 227 -5.62 7.17 -10.79
C LEU A 227 -6.51 7.86 -11.82
N THR A 228 -6.36 9.19 -11.94
CA THR A 228 -7.10 10.02 -12.89
C THR A 228 -6.19 10.55 -14.00
N CYS A 229 -6.78 10.99 -15.12
CA CYS A 229 -6.04 11.56 -16.24
C CYS A 229 -5.30 12.84 -15.87
N ALA A 230 -5.94 13.71 -15.06
CA ALA A 230 -5.31 14.91 -14.51
C ALA A 230 -4.05 14.55 -13.70
N LYS A 231 -4.14 13.58 -12.78
CA LYS A 231 -2.99 13.13 -11.98
C LYS A 231 -1.90 12.42 -12.80
N THR A 232 -2.23 11.95 -14.01
CA THR A 232 -1.27 11.28 -14.91
C THR A 232 -0.54 12.28 -15.81
N ASN A 233 -1.25 13.30 -16.31
CA ASN A 233 -0.77 14.16 -17.40
C ASN A 233 -0.46 15.60 -16.97
N ASP A 234 -1.07 16.10 -15.89
CA ASP A 234 -0.86 17.48 -15.48
C ASP A 234 0.54 17.65 -14.89
N LEU A 235 1.27 18.64 -15.40
CA LEU A 235 2.61 18.96 -14.92
C LEU A 235 2.52 19.68 -13.58
N VAL A 236 3.26 19.16 -12.61
CA VAL A 236 3.45 19.79 -11.30
C VAL A 236 4.95 19.97 -11.01
N PRO A 237 5.35 21.05 -10.33
CA PRO A 237 6.74 21.22 -9.92
C PRO A 237 7.17 20.09 -8.99
N TYR A 238 8.28 19.43 -9.29
CA TYR A 238 8.80 18.34 -8.46
C TYR A 238 9.03 18.77 -7.00
N LEU A 239 9.55 19.99 -6.79
CA LEU A 239 9.80 20.53 -5.46
C LEU A 239 8.53 20.70 -4.63
N GLN A 240 7.38 20.94 -5.28
CA GLN A 240 6.10 21.00 -4.58
C GLN A 240 5.76 19.64 -3.95
N ILE A 241 5.89 18.55 -4.71
CA ILE A 241 5.67 17.19 -4.21
C ILE A 241 6.60 16.89 -3.02
N VAL A 242 7.88 17.25 -3.15
CA VAL A 242 8.87 17.03 -2.08
C VAL A 242 8.47 17.77 -0.81
N ASN A 243 8.11 19.05 -0.92
CA ASN A 243 7.72 19.85 0.24
C ASN A 243 6.41 19.36 0.87
N GLU A 244 5.42 18.96 0.07
CA GLU A 244 4.16 18.38 0.58
C GLU A 244 4.41 17.10 1.39
N ILE A 245 5.29 16.21 0.90
CA ILE A 245 5.65 14.97 1.62
C ILE A 245 6.43 15.29 2.91
N LEU A 246 7.39 16.22 2.86
CA LEU A 246 8.17 16.61 4.03
C LEU A 246 7.29 17.28 5.09
N GLU A 247 6.38 18.17 4.67
CA GLU A 247 5.42 18.83 5.56
C GLU A 247 4.51 17.81 6.24
N GLN A 248 3.96 16.84 5.50
CA GLN A 248 3.14 15.77 6.08
C GLN A 248 3.94 14.89 7.04
N THR A 249 5.20 14.58 6.71
CA THR A 249 6.08 13.78 7.57
C THR A 249 6.37 14.49 8.89
N VAL A 250 6.69 15.79 8.82
CA VAL A 250 6.92 16.63 9.99
C VAL A 250 5.64 16.81 10.81
N ALA A 251 4.49 17.03 10.16
CA ALA A 251 3.19 17.14 10.81
C ALA A 251 2.89 15.90 11.66
N ASN A 252 2.95 14.71 11.06
CA ASN A 252 2.68 13.44 11.73
C ASN A 252 3.63 13.21 12.91
N THR A 253 4.92 13.53 12.74
CA THR A 253 5.92 13.37 13.80
C THR A 253 5.64 14.31 14.97
N LEU A 254 5.35 15.58 14.70
CA LEU A 254 5.03 16.57 15.72
C LEU A 254 3.69 16.28 16.42
N GLU A 255 2.71 15.74 15.70
CA GLU A 255 1.42 15.33 16.27
C GLU A 255 1.60 14.14 17.22
N ASN A 256 2.34 13.10 16.80
CA ASN A 256 2.67 11.95 17.65
C ASN A 256 3.40 12.35 18.94
N ASP A 257 4.29 13.34 18.84
CA ASP A 257 5.03 13.90 19.98
C ASP A 257 4.21 14.92 20.81
N SER A 258 2.97 15.23 20.43
CA SER A 258 2.14 16.28 21.04
C SER A 258 2.80 17.68 21.04
N LYS A 259 3.62 17.97 20.02
CA LYS A 259 4.36 19.24 19.83
C LYS A 259 3.77 20.13 18.74
N LEU A 260 2.79 19.65 17.97
CA LEU A 260 2.18 20.41 16.88
C LEU A 260 1.30 21.56 17.42
N LEU A 261 1.74 22.80 17.22
CA LEU A 261 1.03 24.00 17.67
C LEU A 261 -0.16 24.30 16.76
N ASN A 262 -1.37 24.39 17.33
CA ASN A 262 -2.61 24.75 16.63
C ASN A 262 -2.85 23.99 15.32
N ASN A 263 -2.45 22.72 15.27
CA ASN A 263 -2.51 21.90 14.06
C ASN A 263 -1.82 22.54 12.83
N ASN A 264 -0.71 23.26 13.06
CA ASN A 264 0.00 24.02 12.02
C ASN A 264 1.52 23.82 12.12
N VAL A 265 2.09 23.19 11.09
CA VAL A 265 3.53 22.92 10.99
C VAL A 265 4.34 24.21 10.94
N TRP A 266 3.95 25.15 10.10
CA TRP A 266 4.67 26.42 9.92
C TRP A 266 4.68 27.28 11.18
N LEU A 267 3.58 27.30 11.94
CA LEU A 267 3.53 27.95 13.25
C LEU A 267 4.48 27.28 14.24
N THR A 268 4.54 25.94 14.22
CA THR A 268 5.44 25.17 15.07
C THR A 268 6.90 25.46 14.73
N LEU A 269 7.26 25.45 13.44
CA LEU A 269 8.61 25.76 12.96
C LEU A 269 9.02 27.21 13.25
N ALA A 270 8.08 28.15 13.24
CA ALA A 270 8.34 29.54 13.63
C ALA A 270 8.63 29.68 15.14
N ASN A 271 8.18 28.74 15.98
CA ASN A 271 8.36 28.76 17.44
C ASN A 271 9.32 27.68 17.94
N THR A 272 10.07 27.04 17.04
CA THR A 272 11.07 26.03 17.35
C THR A 272 12.46 26.63 17.13
N TYR A 273 13.40 26.40 18.07
CA TYR A 273 14.72 27.04 18.06
C TYR A 273 15.88 26.09 17.73
N TYR A 274 15.60 24.78 17.63
CA TYR A 274 16.55 23.78 17.20
C TYR A 274 15.91 22.88 16.13
N PRO A 275 16.60 22.53 15.03
CA PRO A 275 17.99 22.89 14.68
C PRO A 275 18.22 24.39 14.39
N PHE A 276 19.49 24.83 14.37
CA PHE A 276 19.90 26.25 14.26
C PHE A 276 19.48 26.98 12.97
N ASN A 277 18.98 26.27 11.96
CA ASN A 277 18.33 26.87 10.80
C ASN A 277 16.86 27.29 11.06
N LEU A 278 16.35 27.03 12.27
CA LEU A 278 15.08 27.50 12.79
C LEU A 278 15.31 28.67 13.77
N PRO A 279 14.29 29.49 14.06
CA PRO A 279 12.90 29.42 13.61
C PRO A 279 12.70 29.85 12.15
N PHE A 280 11.74 29.21 11.48
CA PHE A 280 11.35 29.55 10.11
C PHE A 280 9.93 30.11 10.07
N ASN A 281 9.80 31.42 9.87
CA ASN A 281 8.53 32.10 9.72
C ASN A 281 8.17 32.28 8.23
N LEU A 282 7.35 31.35 7.69
CA LEU A 282 6.99 31.33 6.28
C LEU A 282 6.33 32.63 5.78
N PRO A 283 5.32 33.21 6.47
CA PRO A 283 4.73 34.49 6.06
C PRO A 283 5.76 35.63 5.99
N LEU A 284 6.66 35.75 6.97
CA LEU A 284 7.69 36.78 6.96
C LEU A 284 8.64 36.61 5.77
N GLN A 285 9.05 35.36 5.46
CA GLN A 285 9.91 35.08 4.31
C GLN A 285 9.20 35.37 2.98
N GLN A 286 7.90 35.11 2.88
CA GLN A 286 7.11 35.51 1.72
C GLN A 286 7.10 37.03 1.55
N ILE A 287 6.83 37.79 2.61
CA ILE A 287 6.84 39.26 2.58
C ILE A 287 8.22 39.78 2.11
N ARG A 288 9.30 39.32 2.76
CA ARG A 288 10.68 39.70 2.39
C ARG A 288 10.99 39.37 0.93
N THR A 289 10.58 38.19 0.46
CA THR A 289 10.80 37.75 -0.92
C THR A 289 10.03 38.60 -1.93
N TYR A 290 8.77 38.91 -1.66
CA TYR A 290 7.95 39.75 -2.55
C TYR A 290 8.48 41.18 -2.63
N LEU A 291 8.86 41.78 -1.50
CA LEU A 291 9.46 43.11 -1.46
C LEU A 291 10.84 43.13 -2.15
N GLY A 292 11.66 42.11 -1.93
CA GLY A 292 12.96 41.97 -2.59
C GLY A 292 12.87 41.91 -4.12
N LYS A 293 11.80 41.35 -4.68
CA LYS A 293 11.53 41.42 -6.14
C LYS A 293 11.28 42.84 -6.65
N GLN A 294 10.79 43.73 -5.78
CA GLN A 294 10.63 45.17 -6.05
C GLN A 294 11.87 45.98 -5.65
N GLN A 295 12.96 45.33 -5.23
CA GLN A 295 14.17 45.97 -4.72
C GLN A 295 13.92 46.85 -3.49
N ILE A 296 12.93 46.48 -2.67
CA ILE A 296 12.58 47.15 -1.42
C ILE A 296 12.78 46.16 -0.27
N SER A 297 13.33 46.62 0.84
CA SER A 297 13.41 45.87 2.10
C SER A 297 12.26 46.21 3.04
N LEU A 298 11.88 45.28 3.91
CA LEU A 298 10.84 45.55 4.91
C LEU A 298 11.30 46.58 5.95
N SER A 299 12.60 46.66 6.24
CA SER A 299 13.19 47.69 7.12
C SER A 299 13.02 49.10 6.55
N GLU A 300 13.24 49.30 5.25
CA GLU A 300 13.02 50.60 4.60
C GLU A 300 11.55 51.05 4.69
N ILE A 301 10.61 50.11 4.63
CA ILE A 301 9.18 50.41 4.83
C ILE A 301 8.95 50.88 6.27
N TYR A 302 9.51 50.19 7.26
CA TYR A 302 9.40 50.62 8.66
C TYR A 302 10.02 52.00 8.87
N GLU A 303 11.21 52.26 8.32
CA GLU A 303 11.87 53.57 8.38
C GLU A 303 11.03 54.67 7.73
N THR A 304 10.46 54.41 6.56
CA THR A 304 9.64 55.40 5.82
C THR A 304 8.35 55.75 6.57
N LEU A 305 7.78 54.78 7.29
CA LEU A 305 6.54 54.94 8.05
C LEU A 305 6.77 55.45 9.48
N ASP A 306 8.02 55.55 9.94
CA ASP A 306 8.35 56.04 11.28
C ASP A 306 8.51 57.57 11.28
N PRO A 307 7.56 58.33 11.86
CA PRO A 307 7.62 59.79 11.88
C PRO A 307 8.71 60.34 12.82
N SER A 308 9.30 59.50 13.69
CA SER A 308 10.29 59.93 14.68
C SER A 308 11.70 60.04 14.11
N GLY A 309 12.00 59.36 12.99
CA GLY A 309 13.34 59.25 12.43
C GLY A 309 14.36 58.54 13.33
N THR A 310 13.90 57.83 14.36
CA THR A 310 14.75 57.03 15.27
C THR A 310 14.66 55.55 14.93
N PHE A 311 15.76 54.80 15.06
CA PHE A 311 15.73 53.35 14.86
C PHE A 311 14.91 52.67 15.96
N SER A 312 13.65 52.36 15.67
CA SER A 312 12.81 51.53 16.53
C SER A 312 13.38 50.11 16.67
N LEU A 313 12.92 49.37 17.69
CA LEU A 313 13.30 47.97 17.89
C LEU A 313 12.84 47.12 16.70
N GLU A 314 11.66 47.43 16.15
CA GLU A 314 11.05 46.76 15.02
C GLU A 314 11.87 46.96 13.75
N THR A 315 12.31 48.19 13.49
CA THR A 315 13.21 48.54 12.39
C THR A 315 14.53 47.81 12.52
N SER A 316 15.16 47.86 13.70
CA SER A 316 16.45 47.23 13.97
C SER A 316 16.38 45.70 13.83
N ARG A 317 15.32 45.07 14.35
CA ARG A 317 15.06 43.63 14.20
C ARG A 317 15.02 43.24 12.73
N GLU A 318 14.27 44.00 11.93
CA GLU A 318 14.08 43.69 10.53
C GLU A 318 15.33 43.97 9.68
N TYR A 319 16.07 45.04 10.00
CA TYR A 319 17.36 45.35 9.39
C TYR A 319 18.38 44.22 9.60
N LEU A 320 18.39 43.59 10.77
CA LEU A 320 19.21 42.42 11.08
C LEU A 320 18.64 41.09 10.56
N HIS A 321 17.54 41.13 9.81
CA HIS A 321 16.80 39.97 9.30
C HIS A 321 16.30 38.98 10.36
N LEU A 322 16.18 39.42 11.62
CA LEU A 322 15.69 38.59 12.71
C LEU A 322 14.17 38.47 12.64
N SER A 323 13.60 37.29 12.89
CA SER A 323 12.17 37.14 13.14
C SER A 323 11.81 37.63 14.55
N LEU A 324 10.52 37.80 14.83
CA LEU A 324 10.07 38.16 16.18
C LEU A 324 10.42 37.05 17.19
N GLU A 325 10.30 35.80 16.77
CA GLU A 325 10.61 34.62 17.57
C GLU A 325 12.12 34.52 17.84
N GLN A 326 12.98 34.82 16.85
CA GLN A 326 14.42 34.93 17.06
C GLN A 326 14.77 36.02 18.07
N LEU A 327 14.20 37.22 17.92
CA LEU A 327 14.43 38.31 18.85
C LEU A 327 14.00 37.95 20.27
N ASN A 328 12.86 37.26 20.42
CA ASN A 328 12.38 36.81 21.72
C ASN A 328 13.31 35.76 22.35
N ASN A 329 13.85 34.85 21.56
CA ASN A 329 14.80 33.83 22.01
C ASN A 329 16.17 34.41 22.39
N LEU A 330 16.56 35.55 21.81
CA LEU A 330 17.80 36.25 22.16
C LEU A 330 17.71 37.07 23.46
N LYS A 331 16.51 37.24 24.03
CA LYS A 331 16.35 37.98 25.28
C LYS A 331 16.99 37.19 26.43
N PRO A 332 17.84 37.82 27.27
CA PRO A 332 18.45 37.13 28.39
C PRO A 332 17.37 36.74 29.40
N THR A 333 17.38 35.47 29.83
CA THR A 333 16.49 35.01 30.90
C THR A 333 16.93 35.59 32.23
N THR A 334 16.01 36.25 32.92
CA THR A 334 16.24 36.78 34.27
C THR A 334 15.83 35.77 35.34
N ASP A 335 15.10 34.71 34.97
CA ASP A 335 14.68 33.62 35.86
C ASP A 335 15.62 32.41 35.72
N LYS A 336 16.49 32.24 36.72
CA LYS A 336 17.43 31.11 36.76
C LYS A 336 16.74 29.74 36.67
N ASN A 337 15.49 29.63 37.14
CA ASN A 337 14.76 28.37 37.11
C ASN A 337 14.34 27.96 35.68
N GLN A 338 14.28 28.91 34.74
CA GLN A 338 13.90 28.66 33.35
C GLN A 338 15.10 28.49 32.42
N LEU A 339 16.29 28.91 32.85
CA LEU A 339 17.52 28.86 32.05
C LEU A 339 17.80 27.47 31.47
N SER A 340 17.74 26.41 32.28
CA SER A 340 17.99 25.05 31.79
C SER A 340 16.99 24.64 30.69
N ALA A 341 15.72 25.00 30.82
CA ALA A 341 14.69 24.68 29.83
C ALA A 341 14.84 25.50 28.54
N GLU A 342 15.21 26.77 28.63
CA GLU A 342 15.45 27.62 27.47
C GLU A 342 16.70 27.20 26.69
N VAL A 343 17.81 26.92 27.38
CA VAL A 343 19.04 26.43 26.74
C VAL A 343 18.78 25.06 26.10
N SER A 344 18.06 24.16 26.78
CA SER A 344 17.68 22.85 26.23
C SER A 344 16.98 22.96 24.88
N LYS A 345 16.03 23.90 24.74
CA LYS A 345 15.30 24.15 23.49
C LYS A 345 16.19 24.63 22.34
N ASN A 346 17.29 25.32 22.64
CA ASN A 346 18.21 25.88 21.64
C ASN A 346 19.23 24.85 21.11
N TYR A 347 19.54 23.82 21.90
CA TYR A 347 20.53 22.79 21.53
C TYR A 347 19.90 21.42 21.26
N GLY A 348 18.58 21.28 21.38
CA GLY A 348 17.88 20.01 21.13
C GLY A 348 18.24 18.90 22.11
N LEU A 349 18.67 19.25 23.32
CA LEU A 349 19.14 18.33 24.37
C LEU A 349 18.45 18.67 25.69
N ASP A 350 18.14 17.66 26.50
CA ASP A 350 17.61 17.85 27.86
C ASP A 350 18.75 18.17 28.83
N LEU A 351 19.11 19.45 28.91
CA LEU A 351 20.21 19.97 29.72
C LEU A 351 19.75 20.31 31.14
N THR A 352 20.65 20.12 32.10
CA THR A 352 20.49 20.61 33.48
C THR A 352 21.74 21.37 33.90
N GLU A 353 21.67 22.12 34.99
CA GLU A 353 22.84 22.80 35.56
C GLU A 353 24.01 21.83 35.86
N SER A 354 23.70 20.57 36.19
CA SER A 354 24.69 19.55 36.54
C SER A 354 25.14 18.67 35.36
N ASP A 355 24.36 18.62 34.28
CA ASP A 355 24.64 17.76 33.13
C ASP A 355 24.33 18.48 31.82
N LEU A 356 25.41 18.86 31.12
CA LEU A 356 25.34 19.53 29.82
C LEU A 356 25.22 18.54 28.64
N LYS A 357 24.94 17.25 28.91
CA LYS A 357 24.76 16.19 27.90
C LYS A 357 25.89 16.12 26.87
N GLY A 358 27.11 16.45 27.31
CA GLY A 358 28.30 16.43 26.48
C GLY A 358 28.55 17.70 25.66
N LEU A 359 27.76 18.78 25.78
CA LEU A 359 28.05 20.06 25.11
C LEU A 359 29.39 20.68 25.52
N ASN A 360 29.97 20.26 26.64
CA ASN A 360 31.34 20.61 27.03
C ASN A 360 32.42 19.91 26.18
N LYS A 361 32.05 18.99 25.28
CA LYS A 361 32.94 18.33 24.32
C LYS A 361 32.81 19.01 22.97
N LEU A 362 33.94 19.35 22.37
CA LEU A 362 34.00 20.06 21.08
C LEU A 362 33.21 19.35 19.97
N GLU A 363 33.33 18.02 19.86
CA GLU A 363 32.64 17.24 18.83
C GLU A 363 31.11 17.30 18.96
N THR A 364 30.59 17.16 20.18
CA THR A 364 29.15 17.27 20.46
C THR A 364 28.67 18.70 20.23
N PHE A 365 29.42 19.70 20.67
CA PHE A 365 29.09 21.11 20.45
C PHE A 365 29.02 21.46 18.95
N MET A 366 30.01 21.01 18.16
CA MET A 366 30.00 21.19 16.70
C MET A 366 28.82 20.48 16.04
N THR A 367 28.49 19.27 16.50
CA THR A 367 27.35 18.49 15.95
C THR A 367 26.01 19.18 16.21
N GLN A 368 25.81 19.72 17.42
CA GLN A 368 24.56 20.40 17.77
C GLN A 368 24.45 21.81 17.17
N THR A 369 25.56 22.53 17.03
CA THR A 369 25.53 23.91 16.49
C THR A 369 25.66 23.96 14.97
N GLY A 370 26.20 22.91 14.33
CA GLY A 370 26.58 22.92 12.93
C GLY A 370 27.82 23.78 12.62
N LEU A 371 28.46 24.36 13.63
CA LEU A 371 29.65 25.19 13.45
C LEU A 371 30.86 24.34 13.11
N SER A 372 31.69 24.83 12.19
CA SER A 372 33.02 24.30 11.94
C SER A 372 33.96 24.57 13.11
N ARG A 373 35.06 23.82 13.18
CA ARG A 373 36.06 24.02 14.23
C ARG A 373 36.60 25.45 14.28
N GLN A 374 36.85 26.05 13.11
CA GLN A 374 37.35 27.42 13.01
C GLN A 374 36.34 28.43 13.56
N GLU A 375 35.05 28.25 13.27
CA GLU A 375 33.98 29.12 13.78
C GLU A 375 33.84 28.99 15.29
N VAL A 376 34.00 27.80 15.85
CA VAL A 376 34.01 27.57 17.30
C VAL A 376 35.21 28.25 17.96
N GLU A 377 36.40 28.16 17.36
CA GLU A 377 37.59 28.84 17.86
C GLU A 377 37.40 30.36 17.85
N ASN A 378 36.82 30.91 16.77
CA ASN A 378 36.48 32.34 16.66
C ASN A 378 35.42 32.77 17.68
N LEU A 379 34.43 31.91 17.97
CA LEU A 379 33.39 32.16 18.95
C LEU A 379 33.98 32.29 20.36
N PHE A 380 34.89 31.38 20.73
CA PHE A 380 35.52 31.41 22.07
C PHE A 380 36.58 32.49 22.21
N SER A 381 37.30 32.82 21.14
CA SER A 381 38.23 33.95 21.14
C SER A 381 37.53 35.30 20.98
N GLN A 382 36.25 35.32 20.59
CA GLN A 382 35.53 36.54 20.18
C GLN A 382 36.26 37.37 19.11
N ASN A 383 37.09 36.73 18.28
CA ASN A 383 38.04 37.38 17.37
C ASN A 383 39.05 38.31 18.07
N LEU A 384 39.31 38.10 19.36
CA LEU A 384 40.37 38.78 20.11
C LEU A 384 41.66 37.96 20.06
N SER A 385 42.80 38.64 19.98
CA SER A 385 44.10 37.98 20.07
C SER A 385 44.33 37.45 21.48
N ALA A 386 45.26 36.50 21.67
CA ALA A 386 45.61 35.99 23.00
C ALA A 386 46.24 37.07 23.94
N GLN A 387 46.46 38.29 23.44
CA GLN A 387 47.02 39.43 24.16
C GLN A 387 45.95 40.47 24.55
N GLU A 388 44.74 40.35 24.03
CA GLU A 388 43.57 41.19 24.31
C GLU A 388 42.58 40.42 25.21
#